data_AF-B1GYQ0-F1
#
_entry.id   AF-B1GYQ0-F1
#
_cell.length_a   1.000
_cell.length_b   1.000
_cell.length_c   1.000
_cell.angle_alpha   90.00
_cell.angle_beta   90.00
_cell.angle_gamma   90.00
#
_symmetry.space_group_name_H-M   'P 1'
#
loop_
_entity.id
_entity.type
_entity.pdbx_description
1 polymer ?
#
loop_
_entity_poly.entity_id
_entity_poly.type
_entity_poly.pdbx_seq_one_letter_code
_entity_poly.pdbx_strand_id
1 'polypeptide(L)'
;MHLKIIYVALFIFLNSAAFGEGNRYIVFFAESPDILLPVVDKMLLSERFCMTVPTNPIIGVPENLEKLVSCKKIESAVSLSPEPVLPVLAMFSGVKSERSGRQSIFEEYISSNLNNFEINTNTNRNAFGIFLNFAEVSHKVLYYFAGLSLPWINADNIEENIVGAYDIYGVTVFSLYKNFPYNQKDIIKWLETKHENIIPVLLTKKHLQDVKFMEYLIDFFDNSRYIKPAMPLYITEVEKNMLQQRNVRFKQFPVNIELMEKLYSAVSLINNYADFPDFKEYAYNNAKSELIYLCSLDLLRNASADKAGGKGIFDAIFRNIYHLLGAAYPENKKSDNSLHAAVQAEKRDISVSDGQSVIDRILDGIAIYNKGLLKLIKVVSENNSIKINLYFEDKKWSESIAFIDFYIDLNNVYGVGATSLLEGVNGFLAAESGWEYALRIYKNKAVLYKYSSDGVSIVSDLLVNDASVLIPQKYIRGNPVNWGYQAVIVSEVDGKKIIADFLNQSAKTKKTVLSERPFQLSAVRLRK
;
A
#
# COMPACT_ATOMS: atom_id res chain seq x y z
N MET A 1 -8.05 46.79 -8.58
CA MET A 1 -8.92 45.60 -8.44
C MET A 1 -9.96 45.49 -9.56
N HIS A 2 -10.56 46.59 -10.03
CA HIS A 2 -11.56 46.56 -11.13
C HIS A 2 -11.06 46.16 -12.52
N LEU A 3 -9.77 46.34 -12.85
CA LEU A 3 -9.25 46.01 -14.19
C LEU A 3 -9.12 44.49 -14.46
N LYS A 4 -8.94 43.65 -13.42
CA LYS A 4 -8.85 42.19 -13.57
C LYS A 4 -10.21 41.55 -13.85
N ILE A 5 -11.29 42.11 -13.30
CA ILE A 5 -12.65 41.59 -13.45
C ILE A 5 -13.17 41.83 -14.88
N ILE A 6 -12.77 42.94 -15.51
CA ILE A 6 -13.18 43.29 -16.88
C ILE A 6 -12.55 42.33 -17.90
N TYR A 7 -11.29 41.90 -17.71
CA TYR A 7 -10.67 40.93 -18.62
C TYR A 7 -11.31 39.53 -18.53
N VAL A 8 -11.74 39.11 -17.34
CA VAL A 8 -12.43 37.82 -17.18
C VAL A 8 -13.82 37.86 -17.82
N ALA A 9 -14.58 38.94 -17.62
CA ALA A 9 -15.92 39.09 -18.18
C ALA A 9 -15.93 39.23 -19.72
N LEU A 10 -14.99 39.98 -20.30
CA LEU A 10 -14.90 40.18 -21.76
C LEU A 10 -14.44 38.90 -22.50
N PHE A 11 -13.64 38.06 -21.85
CA PHE A 11 -13.16 36.79 -22.42
C PHE A 11 -14.23 35.69 -22.41
N ILE A 12 -15.16 35.72 -21.44
CA ILE A 12 -16.28 34.77 -21.35
C ILE A 12 -17.31 34.97 -22.47
N PHE A 13 -17.48 36.20 -22.97
CA PHE A 13 -18.45 36.51 -24.03
C PHE A 13 -17.99 36.09 -25.42
N LEU A 14 -16.69 36.20 -25.74
CA LEU A 14 -16.15 35.92 -27.08
C LEU A 14 -16.04 34.42 -27.41
N ASN A 15 -16.01 33.54 -26.41
CA ASN A 15 -15.92 32.08 -26.62
C ASN A 15 -17.27 31.35 -26.67
N SER A 16 -18.39 32.09 -26.56
CA SER A 16 -19.75 31.54 -26.65
C SER A 16 -20.06 30.83 -27.98
N ALA A 17 -19.35 31.18 -29.07
CA ALA A 17 -19.57 30.57 -30.39
C ALA A 17 -18.84 29.21 -30.58
N ALA A 18 -17.89 28.86 -29.70
CA ALA A 18 -17.11 27.61 -29.82
C ALA A 18 -17.67 26.46 -28.97
N PHE A 19 -18.49 26.76 -27.97
CA PHE A 19 -19.11 25.77 -27.10
C PHE A 19 -20.62 25.74 -27.39
N GLY A 20 -21.06 24.81 -28.25
CA GLY A 20 -22.49 24.60 -28.50
C GLY A 20 -23.27 24.35 -27.21
N GLU A 21 -24.58 24.63 -27.21
CA GLU A 21 -25.52 24.57 -26.06
C GLU A 21 -25.75 23.16 -25.44
N GLY A 22 -24.73 22.30 -25.39
CA GLY A 22 -24.75 21.03 -24.69
C GLY A 22 -24.19 21.14 -23.26
N ASN A 23 -24.77 20.40 -22.31
CA ASN A 23 -24.18 20.22 -20.98
C ASN A 23 -22.85 19.48 -21.12
N ARG A 24 -21.71 20.16 -20.96
CA ARG A 24 -20.40 19.49 -20.85
C ARG A 24 -19.99 19.38 -19.40
N TYR A 25 -19.32 18.28 -19.07
CA TYR A 25 -18.86 17.98 -17.71
C TYR A 25 -17.35 17.76 -17.67
N ILE A 26 -16.72 18.22 -16.59
CA ILE A 26 -15.34 17.88 -16.24
C ILE A 26 -15.37 17.06 -14.94
N VAL A 27 -14.63 15.96 -14.91
CA VAL A 27 -14.57 15.05 -13.75
C VAL A 27 -13.14 15.04 -13.24
N PHE A 28 -12.91 15.62 -12.08
CA PHE A 28 -11.58 15.70 -11.49
C PHE A 28 -11.29 14.48 -10.63
N PHE A 29 -10.18 13.81 -10.90
CA PHE A 29 -9.61 12.76 -10.08
C PHE A 29 -8.32 13.25 -9.45
N ALA A 30 -8.21 13.24 -8.13
CA ALA A 30 -6.97 13.51 -7.44
C ALA A 30 -6.04 12.28 -7.50
N GLU A 31 -4.74 12.49 -7.68
CA GLU A 31 -3.74 11.40 -7.60
C GLU A 31 -3.59 10.86 -6.17
N SER A 32 -3.85 11.69 -5.16
CA SER A 32 -3.68 11.34 -3.74
C SER A 32 -4.63 12.16 -2.86
N PRO A 33 -4.87 11.74 -1.61
CA PRO A 33 -5.64 12.52 -0.66
C PRO A 33 -4.86 13.68 0.00
N ASP A 34 -3.62 13.94 -0.42
CA ASP A 34 -2.73 14.98 0.12
C ASP A 34 -3.16 16.40 -0.34
N ILE A 35 -4.35 16.86 0.09
CA ILE A 35 -4.88 18.20 -0.25
C ILE A 35 -4.58 19.18 0.88
N LEU A 36 -3.99 20.33 0.55
CA LEU A 36 -3.63 21.35 1.53
C LEU A 36 -4.87 22.02 2.13
N LEU A 37 -4.81 22.35 3.44
CA LEU A 37 -5.93 22.94 4.17
C LEU A 37 -6.54 24.21 3.52
N PRO A 38 -5.75 25.17 2.99
CA PRO A 38 -6.33 26.33 2.28
C PRO A 38 -7.17 25.94 1.06
N VAL A 39 -6.80 24.86 0.37
CA VAL A 39 -7.57 24.34 -0.77
C VAL A 39 -8.87 23.69 -0.28
N VAL A 40 -8.81 22.94 0.83
CA VAL A 40 -10.01 22.36 1.49
C VAL A 40 -11.00 23.46 1.86
N ASP A 41 -10.53 24.53 2.52
CA ASP A 41 -11.38 25.66 2.92
C ASP A 41 -12.01 26.33 1.69
N LYS A 42 -11.23 26.54 0.62
CA LYS A 42 -11.73 27.10 -0.63
C LYS A 42 -12.81 26.22 -1.28
N MET A 43 -12.62 24.90 -1.29
CA MET A 43 -13.62 23.96 -1.82
C MET A 43 -14.91 23.92 -0.99
N LEU A 44 -14.83 24.12 0.32
CA LEU A 44 -16.03 24.20 1.18
C LEU A 44 -16.86 25.45 0.88
N LEU A 45 -16.22 26.55 0.49
CA LEU A 45 -16.89 27.80 0.11
C LEU A 45 -17.42 27.78 -1.33
N SER A 46 -16.91 26.88 -2.15
CA SER A 46 -17.34 26.70 -3.54
C SER A 46 -18.78 26.20 -3.60
N GLU A 47 -19.56 26.66 -4.59
CA GLU A 47 -20.92 26.16 -4.80
C GLU A 47 -20.93 24.89 -5.67
N ARG A 48 -20.03 24.77 -6.64
CA ARG A 48 -20.12 23.75 -7.70
C ARG A 48 -18.91 22.84 -7.80
N PHE A 49 -17.73 23.32 -7.41
CA PHE A 49 -16.51 22.55 -7.56
C PHE A 49 -16.57 21.26 -6.73
N CYS A 50 -16.17 20.17 -7.37
CA CYS A 50 -16.12 18.85 -6.78
C CYS A 50 -15.02 18.00 -7.44
N MET A 51 -14.54 16.99 -6.73
CA MET A 51 -13.55 16.04 -7.24
C MET A 51 -13.67 14.67 -6.58
N THR A 52 -12.99 13.69 -7.14
CA THR A 52 -12.84 12.35 -6.57
C THR A 52 -11.47 12.19 -5.95
N VAL A 53 -11.41 11.56 -4.79
CA VAL A 53 -10.16 11.33 -4.07
C VAL A 53 -9.95 9.84 -3.76
N PRO A 54 -8.79 9.27 -4.13
CA PRO A 54 -8.45 7.89 -3.78
C PRO A 54 -8.30 7.76 -2.27
N THR A 55 -8.96 6.76 -1.72
CA THR A 55 -9.07 6.52 -0.29
C THR A 55 -8.68 5.08 -0.01
N ASN A 56 -7.78 4.87 0.95
CA ASN A 56 -7.31 3.55 1.31
C ASN A 56 -8.41 2.81 2.09
N PRO A 57 -8.78 1.58 1.73
CA PRO A 57 -9.88 0.86 2.35
C PRO A 57 -9.66 0.51 3.82
N ILE A 58 -8.42 0.54 4.32
CA ILE A 58 -8.09 0.23 5.72
C ILE A 58 -8.03 1.51 6.56
N ILE A 59 -7.48 2.59 6.01
CA ILE A 59 -7.31 3.85 6.75
C ILE A 59 -8.60 4.67 6.74
N GLY A 60 -9.38 4.58 5.66
CA GLY A 60 -10.55 5.44 5.46
C GLY A 60 -10.17 6.83 4.94
N VAL A 61 -11.14 7.73 4.99
CA VAL A 61 -10.99 9.12 4.54
C VAL A 61 -10.17 9.91 5.57
N PRO A 62 -9.15 10.67 5.17
CA PRO A 62 -8.42 11.53 6.11
C PRO A 62 -9.34 12.55 6.79
N GLU A 63 -9.10 12.81 8.07
CA GLU A 63 -9.92 13.69 8.92
C GLU A 63 -10.12 15.09 8.29
N ASN A 64 -9.08 15.64 7.66
CA ASN A 64 -9.15 16.95 7.01
C ASN A 64 -10.07 16.98 5.76
N LEU A 65 -10.51 15.83 5.24
CA LEU A 65 -11.39 15.71 4.08
C LEU A 65 -12.81 15.26 4.42
N GLU A 66 -13.09 14.78 5.64
CA GLU A 66 -14.42 14.29 6.05
C GLU A 66 -15.53 15.33 5.83
N LYS A 67 -15.23 16.60 6.12
CA LYS A 67 -16.17 17.70 5.89
C LYS A 67 -16.50 17.89 4.41
N LEU A 68 -15.53 17.71 3.51
CA LEU A 68 -15.79 17.77 2.07
C LEU A 68 -16.64 16.60 1.59
N VAL A 69 -16.44 15.39 2.14
CA VAL A 69 -17.27 14.22 1.82
C VAL A 69 -18.71 14.42 2.28
N SER A 70 -18.93 14.84 3.53
CA SER A 70 -20.28 15.10 4.07
C SER A 70 -21.01 16.24 3.32
N CYS A 71 -20.28 17.23 2.81
CA CYS A 71 -20.81 18.30 1.95
C CYS A 71 -20.91 17.90 0.47
N LYS A 72 -20.64 16.65 0.09
CA LYS A 72 -20.65 16.14 -1.30
C LYS A 72 -19.73 16.91 -2.26
N LYS A 73 -18.64 17.46 -1.73
CA LYS A 73 -17.56 18.15 -2.47
C LYS A 73 -16.43 17.20 -2.88
N ILE A 74 -16.29 16.09 -2.15
CA ILE A 74 -15.42 14.98 -2.51
C ILE A 74 -16.24 13.69 -2.59
N GLU A 75 -16.00 12.91 -3.65
CA GLU A 75 -16.38 11.51 -3.73
C GLU A 75 -15.15 10.67 -3.38
N SER A 76 -15.25 9.83 -2.35
CA SER A 76 -14.17 8.91 -1.99
C SER A 76 -14.23 7.66 -2.86
N ALA A 77 -13.11 7.34 -3.50
CA ALA A 77 -12.97 6.14 -4.33
C ALA A 77 -12.04 5.12 -3.68
N VAL A 78 -12.29 3.83 -3.86
CA VAL A 78 -11.43 2.79 -3.31
C VAL A 78 -10.10 2.79 -4.06
N SER A 79 -9.00 3.02 -3.34
CA SER A 79 -7.65 2.79 -3.86
C SER A 79 -7.08 1.52 -3.27
N LEU A 80 -6.84 0.54 -4.14
CA LEU A 80 -6.37 -0.79 -3.77
C LEU A 80 -4.98 -0.71 -3.12
N SER A 81 -4.76 -1.45 -2.02
CA SER A 81 -3.49 -1.38 -1.28
C SER A 81 -3.05 -2.73 -0.71
N PRO A 82 -1.90 -3.28 -1.14
CA PRO A 82 -1.11 -2.86 -2.31
C PRO A 82 -1.90 -3.06 -3.61
N GLU A 83 -1.70 -2.21 -4.63
CA GLU A 83 -2.37 -2.34 -5.93
C GLU A 83 -1.64 -3.36 -6.84
N PRO A 84 -2.24 -4.51 -7.17
CA PRO A 84 -1.69 -5.42 -8.17
C PRO A 84 -2.08 -4.97 -9.59
N VAL A 85 -1.36 -5.46 -10.58
CA VAL A 85 -1.82 -5.46 -11.98
C VAL A 85 -3.01 -6.41 -12.06
N LEU A 86 -4.23 -5.85 -11.99
CA LEU A 86 -5.47 -6.63 -11.89
C LEU A 86 -5.62 -7.68 -12.99
N PRO A 87 -5.34 -7.40 -14.28
CA PRO A 87 -5.41 -8.41 -15.33
C PRO A 87 -4.51 -9.62 -15.07
N VAL A 88 -3.30 -9.38 -14.54
CA VAL A 88 -2.33 -10.42 -14.23
C VAL A 88 -2.84 -11.27 -13.06
N LEU A 89 -3.25 -10.66 -11.95
CA LEU A 89 -3.79 -11.39 -10.80
C LEU A 89 -5.06 -12.20 -11.15
N ALA A 90 -5.96 -11.61 -11.95
CA ALA A 90 -7.20 -12.24 -12.42
C ALA A 90 -6.95 -13.43 -13.37
N MET A 91 -5.86 -13.38 -14.15
CA MET A 91 -5.49 -14.43 -15.09
C MET A 91 -5.16 -15.74 -14.37
N PHE A 92 -4.40 -15.67 -13.27
CA PHE A 92 -3.95 -16.87 -12.56
C PHE A 92 -4.96 -17.38 -11.53
N SER A 93 -5.60 -16.45 -10.81
CA SER A 93 -6.50 -16.83 -9.72
C SER A 93 -7.83 -17.41 -10.24
N GLY A 94 -8.14 -17.17 -11.52
CA GLY A 94 -9.36 -17.61 -12.16
C GLY A 94 -10.57 -16.85 -11.62
N VAL A 95 -11.00 -15.78 -12.31
CA VAL A 95 -12.34 -15.23 -12.09
C VAL A 95 -13.34 -16.31 -12.53
N LYS A 96 -14.08 -16.89 -11.59
CA LYS A 96 -15.09 -17.89 -11.91
C LYS A 96 -16.41 -17.18 -12.19
N SER A 97 -17.05 -17.52 -13.31
CA SER A 97 -18.38 -16.97 -13.66
C SER A 97 -19.51 -17.61 -12.85
N GLU A 98 -19.24 -18.72 -12.14
CA GLU A 98 -20.24 -19.49 -11.40
C GLU A 98 -19.77 -19.84 -10.00
N ARG A 99 -20.75 -19.95 -9.08
CA ARG A 99 -20.60 -20.27 -7.64
C ARG A 99 -20.00 -21.66 -7.42
N SER A 100 -18.71 -21.83 -7.69
CA SER A 100 -17.94 -22.88 -7.03
C SER A 100 -17.79 -22.52 -5.55
N GLY A 101 -17.81 -23.49 -4.65
CA GLY A 101 -17.84 -23.24 -3.20
C GLY A 101 -16.66 -22.44 -2.62
N ARG A 102 -15.57 -22.23 -3.38
CA ARG A 102 -14.40 -21.45 -2.94
C ARG A 102 -14.14 -20.27 -3.87
N GLN A 103 -14.16 -19.06 -3.30
CA GLN A 103 -13.75 -17.82 -3.97
C GLN A 103 -12.29 -17.91 -4.41
N SER A 104 -11.97 -17.35 -5.57
CA SER A 104 -10.58 -17.21 -6.00
C SER A 104 -9.81 -16.18 -5.17
N ILE A 105 -8.47 -16.26 -5.15
CA ILE A 105 -7.62 -15.25 -4.48
C ILE A 105 -7.92 -13.83 -4.99
N PHE A 106 -8.19 -13.68 -6.29
CA PHE A 106 -8.59 -12.40 -6.88
C PHE A 106 -9.94 -11.92 -6.34
N GLU A 107 -10.96 -12.79 -6.31
CA GLU A 107 -12.29 -12.46 -5.79
C GLU A 107 -12.24 -12.07 -4.31
N GLU A 108 -11.49 -12.84 -3.52
CA GLU A 108 -11.31 -12.61 -2.08
C GLU A 108 -10.59 -11.27 -1.84
N TYR A 109 -9.52 -10.99 -2.58
CA TYR A 109 -8.77 -9.74 -2.47
C TYR A 109 -9.63 -8.52 -2.80
N ILE A 110 -10.36 -8.55 -3.93
CA ILE A 110 -11.26 -7.45 -4.29
C ILE A 110 -12.36 -7.28 -3.25
N SER A 111 -13.06 -8.37 -2.91
CA SER A 111 -14.20 -8.31 -1.98
C SER A 111 -13.77 -7.80 -0.61
N SER A 112 -12.59 -8.21 -0.11
CA SER A 112 -12.03 -7.72 1.14
C SER A 112 -11.77 -6.21 1.09
N ASN A 113 -11.15 -5.69 0.02
CA ASN A 113 -10.92 -4.25 -0.11
C ASN A 113 -12.23 -3.45 -0.19
N LEU A 114 -13.21 -3.91 -0.96
CA LEU A 114 -14.52 -3.24 -1.08
C LEU A 114 -15.31 -3.28 0.23
N ASN A 115 -15.36 -4.43 0.90
CA ASN A 115 -16.05 -4.58 2.19
C ASN A 115 -15.40 -3.70 3.27
N ASN A 116 -14.07 -3.70 3.36
CA ASN A 116 -13.35 -2.84 4.31
C ASN A 116 -13.64 -1.37 4.04
N PHE A 117 -13.70 -0.97 2.77
CA PHE A 117 -14.07 0.38 2.39
C PHE A 117 -15.50 0.74 2.80
N GLU A 118 -16.48 -0.12 2.52
CA GLU A 118 -17.89 0.07 2.92
C GLU A 118 -18.02 0.28 4.42
N ILE A 119 -17.36 -0.57 5.21
CA ILE A 119 -17.36 -0.51 6.67
C ILE A 119 -16.74 0.81 7.14
N ASN A 120 -15.56 1.17 6.62
CA ASN A 120 -14.80 2.32 7.09
C ASN A 120 -15.36 3.67 6.63
N THR A 121 -16.09 3.69 5.51
CA THR A 121 -16.71 4.92 4.97
C THR A 121 -18.21 4.98 5.23
N ASN A 122 -18.80 3.93 5.83
CA ASN A 122 -20.24 3.77 6.01
C ASN A 122 -21.03 4.07 4.71
N THR A 123 -20.52 3.58 3.58
CA THR A 123 -21.05 3.86 2.24
C THR A 123 -21.42 2.54 1.56
N ASN A 124 -22.50 2.53 0.77
CA ASN A 124 -22.94 1.35 0.04
C ASN A 124 -22.10 1.14 -1.25
N ARG A 125 -21.94 -0.10 -1.69
CA ARG A 125 -21.14 -0.51 -2.86
C ARG A 125 -21.48 0.25 -4.14
N ASN A 126 -22.76 0.57 -4.33
CA ASN A 126 -23.24 1.27 -5.50
C ASN A 126 -22.96 2.79 -5.48
N ALA A 127 -22.40 3.32 -4.38
CA ALA A 127 -22.17 4.74 -4.17
C ALA A 127 -20.68 5.14 -4.23
N PHE A 128 -19.78 4.24 -4.64
CA PHE A 128 -18.37 4.55 -4.86
C PHE A 128 -17.78 3.69 -5.99
N GLY A 129 -16.71 4.15 -6.62
CA GLY A 129 -15.95 3.38 -7.62
C GLY A 129 -14.55 3.01 -7.16
N ILE A 130 -13.78 2.42 -8.08
CA ILE A 130 -12.37 2.08 -7.86
C ILE A 130 -11.48 3.10 -8.57
N PHE A 131 -10.50 3.63 -7.85
CA PHE A 131 -9.39 4.38 -8.41
C PHE A 131 -8.12 3.52 -8.46
N LEU A 132 -7.69 3.18 -9.67
CA LEU A 132 -6.44 2.51 -9.97
C LEU A 132 -5.36 3.55 -10.26
N ASN A 133 -4.26 3.53 -9.50
CA ASN A 133 -3.10 4.39 -9.73
C ASN A 133 -2.45 4.07 -11.09
N PHE A 134 -2.49 2.80 -11.47
CA PHE A 134 -1.88 2.32 -12.71
C PHE A 134 -2.88 2.20 -13.86
N ALA A 135 -4.18 2.24 -13.56
CA ALA A 135 -5.27 2.21 -14.54
C ALA A 135 -5.25 1.00 -15.49
N GLU A 136 -4.60 -0.11 -15.11
CA GLU A 136 -4.53 -1.32 -15.92
C GLU A 136 -5.71 -2.25 -15.63
N VAL A 137 -6.56 -2.49 -16.63
CA VAL A 137 -7.76 -3.34 -16.55
C VAL A 137 -7.89 -4.25 -17.77
N SER A 138 -8.80 -5.22 -17.68
CA SER A 138 -9.18 -6.07 -18.81
C SER A 138 -10.69 -6.23 -18.85
N HIS A 139 -11.23 -6.63 -20.00
CA HIS A 139 -12.67 -6.93 -20.16
C HIS A 139 -13.16 -7.97 -19.14
N LYS A 140 -12.33 -8.97 -18.81
CA LYS A 140 -12.66 -9.98 -17.79
C LYS A 140 -12.78 -9.38 -16.38
N VAL A 141 -11.90 -8.44 -16.03
CA VAL A 141 -11.96 -7.71 -14.75
C VAL A 141 -13.18 -6.78 -14.70
N LEU A 142 -13.49 -6.08 -15.79
CA LEU A 142 -14.68 -5.22 -15.86
C LEU A 142 -15.98 -6.01 -15.76
N TYR A 143 -16.07 -7.16 -16.44
CA TYR A 143 -17.21 -8.06 -16.32
C TYR A 143 -17.42 -8.54 -14.87
N TYR A 144 -16.32 -8.84 -14.17
CA TYR A 144 -16.39 -9.17 -12.74
C TYR A 144 -16.91 -8.00 -11.89
N PHE A 145 -16.39 -6.78 -12.10
CA PHE A 145 -16.85 -5.60 -11.39
C PHE A 145 -18.31 -5.24 -11.68
N ALA A 146 -18.79 -5.50 -12.91
CA ALA A 146 -20.20 -5.39 -13.25
C ALA A 146 -21.05 -6.34 -12.39
N GLY A 147 -20.60 -7.59 -12.20
CA GLY A 147 -21.25 -8.56 -11.31
C GLY A 147 -21.28 -8.13 -9.84
N LEU A 148 -20.34 -7.28 -9.42
CA LEU A 148 -20.31 -6.67 -8.08
C LEU A 148 -21.13 -5.37 -7.99
N SER A 149 -21.81 -4.96 -9.06
CA SER A 149 -22.54 -3.67 -9.14
C SER A 149 -21.66 -2.45 -8.85
N LEU A 150 -20.38 -2.52 -9.23
CA LEU A 150 -19.49 -1.38 -9.11
C LEU A 150 -19.87 -0.32 -10.16
N PRO A 151 -20.16 0.93 -9.77
CA PRO A 151 -20.67 1.95 -10.69
C PRO A 151 -19.60 2.40 -11.69
N TRP A 152 -18.36 2.59 -11.24
CA TRP A 152 -17.32 3.14 -12.11
C TRP A 152 -15.89 2.73 -11.72
N ILE A 153 -14.98 2.89 -12.68
CA ILE A 153 -13.52 2.70 -12.52
C ILE A 153 -12.74 3.60 -13.49
N ASN A 154 -11.50 3.97 -13.17
CA ASN A 154 -10.59 4.59 -14.14
C ASN A 154 -9.68 3.56 -14.84
N ALA A 155 -9.39 3.77 -16.13
CA ALA A 155 -8.59 2.86 -16.93
C ALA A 155 -7.80 3.55 -18.06
N ASP A 156 -6.61 3.01 -18.36
CA ASP A 156 -5.79 3.42 -19.48
C ASP A 156 -6.14 2.62 -20.75
N ASN A 157 -6.27 3.35 -21.85
CA ASN A 157 -6.53 2.79 -23.17
C ASN A 157 -5.22 2.58 -23.94
N ILE A 158 -5.18 1.62 -24.87
CA ILE A 158 -4.01 1.39 -25.74
C ILE A 158 -3.78 2.61 -26.64
N GLU A 159 -4.86 3.17 -27.16
CA GLU A 159 -4.81 4.33 -28.04
C GLU A 159 -4.80 5.59 -27.18
N GLU A 160 -3.65 6.26 -27.13
CA GLU A 160 -3.42 7.48 -26.30
C GLU A 160 -4.43 8.61 -26.58
N ASN A 161 -5.13 8.56 -27.72
CA ASN A 161 -6.12 9.55 -28.14
C ASN A 161 -7.57 9.22 -27.70
N ILE A 162 -7.82 8.02 -27.16
CA ILE A 162 -9.16 7.63 -26.70
C ILE A 162 -9.28 7.95 -25.22
N VAL A 163 -9.68 9.18 -24.91
CA VAL A 163 -9.88 9.70 -23.55
C VAL A 163 -11.34 10.13 -23.40
N GLY A 164 -11.94 9.96 -22.21
CA GLY A 164 -13.37 10.19 -22.00
C GLY A 164 -14.00 9.16 -21.06
N ALA A 165 -15.34 9.09 -21.06
CA ALA A 165 -16.11 8.15 -20.25
C ALA A 165 -16.92 7.18 -21.14
N TYR A 166 -16.91 5.90 -20.79
CA TYR A 166 -17.47 4.79 -21.57
C TYR A 166 -18.35 3.90 -20.71
N ASP A 167 -19.47 3.39 -21.24
CA ASP A 167 -20.22 2.32 -20.58
C ASP A 167 -19.72 0.97 -21.11
N ILE A 168 -19.13 0.15 -20.23
CA ILE A 168 -18.59 -1.17 -20.57
C ILE A 168 -19.14 -2.19 -19.59
N TYR A 169 -20.00 -3.08 -20.09
CA TYR A 169 -20.73 -4.09 -19.31
C TYR A 169 -21.58 -3.51 -18.15
N GLY A 170 -22.00 -2.25 -18.23
CA GLY A 170 -22.75 -1.57 -17.17
C GLY A 170 -21.87 -0.86 -16.14
N VAL A 171 -20.53 -0.89 -16.30
CA VAL A 171 -19.58 -0.13 -15.48
C VAL A 171 -19.11 1.09 -16.28
N THR A 172 -19.18 2.27 -15.67
CA THR A 172 -18.60 3.47 -16.28
C THR A 172 -17.09 3.44 -16.18
N VAL A 173 -16.40 3.44 -17.31
CA VAL A 173 -14.93 3.46 -17.39
C VAL A 173 -14.47 4.85 -17.77
N PHE A 174 -13.70 5.49 -16.90
CA PHE A 174 -13.09 6.80 -17.12
C PHE A 174 -11.64 6.63 -17.61
N SER A 175 -11.36 6.99 -18.85
CA SER A 175 -9.99 7.13 -19.33
C SER A 175 -9.53 8.56 -19.15
N LEU A 176 -8.51 8.79 -18.32
CA LEU A 176 -8.18 10.11 -17.76
C LEU A 176 -7.17 10.87 -18.62
N TYR A 177 -7.36 12.19 -18.75
CA TYR A 177 -6.30 13.08 -19.19
C TYR A 177 -5.24 13.25 -18.10
N LYS A 178 -4.00 12.85 -18.41
CA LYS A 178 -2.84 12.98 -17.51
C LYS A 178 -1.99 14.23 -17.76
N ASN A 179 -2.31 14.98 -18.82
CA ASN A 179 -1.58 16.17 -19.26
C ASN A 179 -2.34 17.47 -18.98
N PHE A 180 -3.06 17.53 -17.85
CA PHE A 180 -3.75 18.75 -17.46
C PHE A 180 -2.75 19.90 -17.23
N PRO A 181 -3.05 21.15 -17.65
CA PRO A 181 -2.10 22.24 -17.54
C PRO A 181 -1.88 22.70 -16.09
N TYR A 182 -0.64 23.11 -15.79
CA TYR A 182 -0.25 23.69 -14.51
C TYR A 182 -0.39 25.22 -14.45
N ASN A 183 -0.69 25.87 -15.57
CA ASN A 183 -0.78 27.32 -15.66
C ASN A 183 -2.19 27.75 -16.07
N GLN A 184 -2.68 28.82 -15.44
CA GLN A 184 -4.01 29.39 -15.67
C GLN A 184 -4.30 29.71 -17.14
N LYS A 185 -3.31 30.26 -17.86
CA LYS A 185 -3.46 30.67 -19.26
C LYS A 185 -3.65 29.50 -20.23
N ASP A 186 -3.16 28.32 -19.85
CA ASP A 186 -3.15 27.16 -20.72
C ASP A 186 -4.43 26.31 -20.56
N ILE A 187 -5.17 26.48 -19.46
CA ILE A 187 -6.40 25.71 -19.17
C ILE A 187 -7.46 25.93 -20.25
N ILE A 188 -7.76 27.18 -20.61
CA ILE A 188 -8.79 27.48 -21.62
C ILE A 188 -8.41 26.88 -22.96
N LYS A 189 -7.18 27.14 -23.43
CA LYS A 189 -6.66 26.58 -24.68
C LYS A 189 -6.71 25.06 -24.67
N TRP A 190 -6.40 24.44 -23.54
CA TRP A 190 -6.47 22.99 -23.39
C TRP A 190 -7.91 22.48 -23.48
N LEU A 191 -8.87 23.13 -22.82
CA LEU A 191 -10.30 22.77 -22.87
C LEU A 191 -10.90 22.95 -24.27
N GLU A 192 -10.46 23.93 -25.05
CA GLU A 192 -10.87 24.14 -26.44
C GLU A 192 -10.47 22.98 -27.36
N THR A 193 -9.38 22.26 -27.02
CA THR A 193 -8.97 21.05 -27.77
C THR A 193 -9.80 19.81 -27.43
N LYS A 194 -10.69 19.90 -26.45
CA LYS A 194 -11.52 18.79 -25.98
C LYS A 194 -12.88 18.86 -26.64
N HIS A 195 -13.30 17.77 -27.26
CA HIS A 195 -14.56 17.70 -28.01
C HIS A 195 -15.57 16.76 -27.37
N GLU A 196 -15.15 15.99 -26.38
CA GLU A 196 -15.99 15.09 -25.62
C GLU A 196 -16.90 15.84 -24.62
N ASN A 197 -18.05 15.24 -24.36
CA ASN A 197 -19.04 15.73 -23.41
C ASN A 197 -18.59 15.58 -21.95
N ILE A 198 -17.83 14.52 -21.66
CA ILE A 198 -17.30 14.22 -20.33
C ILE A 198 -15.78 14.21 -20.42
N ILE A 199 -15.14 15.15 -19.73
CA ILE A 199 -13.70 15.37 -19.72
C ILE A 199 -13.14 14.88 -18.37
N PRO A 200 -12.71 13.62 -18.25
CA PRO A 200 -12.10 13.14 -17.01
C PRO A 200 -10.62 13.54 -16.94
N VAL A 201 -10.20 14.10 -15.81
CA VAL A 201 -8.88 14.73 -15.65
C VAL A 201 -8.21 14.23 -14.37
N LEU A 202 -6.92 13.88 -14.48
CA LEU A 202 -6.08 13.58 -13.32
C LEU A 202 -5.37 14.86 -12.84
N LEU A 203 -5.63 15.24 -11.59
CA LEU A 203 -4.88 16.25 -10.84
C LEU A 203 -3.74 15.57 -10.08
N THR A 204 -2.52 15.73 -10.60
CA THR A 204 -1.30 15.22 -9.95
C THR A 204 -1.01 15.90 -8.61
N LYS A 205 -0.15 15.30 -7.78
CA LYS A 205 0.35 15.85 -6.53
C LYS A 205 0.88 17.28 -6.68
N LYS A 206 1.55 17.58 -7.81
CA LYS A 206 2.04 18.92 -8.11
C LYS A 206 0.91 19.94 -8.27
N HIS A 207 -0.23 19.57 -8.86
CA HIS A 207 -1.40 20.45 -8.90
C HIS A 207 -1.98 20.66 -7.51
N LEU A 208 -2.20 19.57 -6.76
CA LEU A 208 -2.84 19.57 -5.44
C LEU A 208 -2.04 20.37 -4.38
N GLN A 209 -0.72 20.42 -4.53
CA GLN A 209 0.18 21.16 -3.66
C GLN A 209 0.34 22.65 -4.04
N ASP A 210 -0.15 23.08 -5.19
CA ASP A 210 -0.14 24.49 -5.60
C ASP A 210 -1.47 25.16 -5.21
N VAL A 211 -1.48 25.78 -4.03
CA VAL A 211 -2.66 26.47 -3.48
C VAL A 211 -3.22 27.50 -4.44
N LYS A 212 -2.37 28.33 -5.06
CA LYS A 212 -2.81 29.42 -5.95
C LYS A 212 -3.43 28.87 -7.23
N PHE A 213 -2.86 27.80 -7.75
CA PHE A 213 -3.42 27.10 -8.91
C PHE A 213 -4.79 26.50 -8.57
N MET A 214 -4.92 25.79 -7.45
CA MET A 214 -6.17 25.17 -7.04
C MET A 214 -7.27 26.18 -6.73
N GLU A 215 -6.95 27.29 -6.05
CA GLU A 215 -7.89 28.39 -5.81
C GLU A 215 -8.44 28.96 -7.12
N TYR A 216 -7.56 29.17 -8.10
CA TYR A 216 -7.96 29.60 -9.43
C TYR A 216 -8.85 28.56 -10.12
N LEU A 217 -8.50 27.28 -10.04
CA LEU A 217 -9.25 26.21 -10.68
C LEU A 217 -10.68 26.13 -10.11
N ILE A 218 -10.81 26.24 -8.79
CA ILE A 218 -12.10 26.28 -8.09
C ILE A 218 -12.93 27.49 -8.55
N ASP A 219 -12.34 28.69 -8.50
CA ASP A 219 -13.02 29.92 -8.93
C ASP A 219 -13.42 29.89 -10.41
N PHE A 220 -12.55 29.34 -11.27
CA PHE A 220 -12.81 29.22 -12.70
C PHE A 220 -14.02 28.35 -12.97
N PHE A 221 -14.10 27.18 -12.33
CA PHE A 221 -15.17 26.22 -12.58
C PHE A 221 -16.47 26.51 -11.81
N ASP A 222 -16.42 27.23 -10.69
CA ASP A 222 -17.63 27.76 -10.04
C ASP A 222 -18.36 28.76 -10.93
N ASN A 223 -17.61 29.59 -11.65
CA ASN A 223 -18.15 30.60 -12.54
C ASN A 223 -18.36 30.12 -13.98
N SER A 224 -17.92 28.89 -14.30
CA SER A 224 -18.05 28.31 -15.63
C SER A 224 -19.53 28.04 -15.97
N ARG A 225 -19.97 28.54 -17.13
CA ARG A 225 -21.31 28.30 -17.67
C ARG A 225 -21.36 27.12 -18.65
N TYR A 226 -20.22 26.78 -19.26
CA TYR A 226 -20.15 25.84 -20.39
C TYR A 226 -19.68 24.45 -19.98
N ILE A 227 -18.82 24.35 -18.97
CA ILE A 227 -18.28 23.09 -18.47
C ILE A 227 -18.49 23.04 -16.96
N LYS A 228 -19.26 22.06 -16.50
CA LYS A 228 -19.62 21.91 -15.09
C LYS A 228 -18.76 20.81 -14.43
N PRO A 229 -18.16 21.05 -13.26
CA PRO A 229 -17.60 19.97 -12.46
C PRO A 229 -18.68 18.95 -12.12
N ALA A 230 -18.34 17.68 -12.20
CA ALA A 230 -19.21 16.59 -11.79
C ALA A 230 -18.41 15.47 -11.12
N MET A 231 -19.10 14.74 -10.25
CA MET A 231 -18.61 13.52 -9.65
C MET A 231 -18.80 12.32 -10.60
N PRO A 232 -17.90 11.32 -10.59
CA PRO A 232 -18.05 10.09 -11.36
C PRO A 232 -19.40 9.39 -11.14
N LEU A 233 -19.90 9.34 -9.91
CA LEU A 233 -21.19 8.71 -9.61
C LEU A 233 -22.35 9.45 -10.28
N TYR A 234 -22.35 10.80 -10.24
CA TYR A 234 -23.35 11.61 -10.93
C TYR A 234 -23.37 11.34 -12.44
N ILE A 235 -22.19 11.24 -13.06
CA ILE A 235 -22.06 10.90 -14.48
C ILE A 235 -22.63 9.50 -14.76
N THR A 236 -22.35 8.54 -13.87
CA THR A 236 -22.77 7.14 -14.02
C THR A 236 -24.29 6.96 -13.87
N GLU A 237 -24.92 7.69 -12.95
CA GLU A 237 -26.33 7.51 -12.61
C GLU A 237 -27.27 8.45 -13.37
N VAL A 238 -26.85 9.71 -13.58
CA VAL A 238 -27.73 10.78 -14.10
C VAL A 238 -27.44 11.06 -15.57
N GLU A 239 -26.17 11.18 -15.94
CA GLU A 239 -25.75 11.56 -17.30
C GLU A 239 -25.27 10.35 -18.13
N LYS A 240 -25.81 9.17 -17.83
CA LYS A 240 -25.39 7.89 -18.44
C LYS A 240 -25.55 7.90 -19.97
N ASN A 241 -26.54 8.61 -20.49
CA ASN A 241 -26.78 8.80 -21.92
C ASN A 241 -25.66 9.56 -22.65
N MET A 242 -24.79 10.27 -21.92
CA MET A 242 -23.64 10.97 -22.48
C MET A 242 -22.40 10.08 -22.61
N LEU A 243 -22.42 8.87 -22.04
CA LEU A 243 -21.31 7.92 -22.11
C LEU A 243 -21.13 7.41 -23.54
N GLN A 244 -19.88 7.30 -23.96
CA GLN A 244 -19.55 6.82 -25.30
C GLN A 244 -19.71 5.30 -25.37
N GLN A 245 -20.37 4.81 -26.42
CA GLN A 245 -20.40 3.38 -26.75
C GLN A 245 -19.34 3.10 -27.81
N ARG A 246 -18.11 2.81 -27.36
CA ARG A 246 -16.98 2.43 -28.24
C ARG A 246 -16.38 1.11 -27.79
N ASN A 247 -15.86 0.36 -28.74
CA ASN A 247 -15.08 -0.84 -28.43
C ASN A 247 -13.68 -0.42 -27.96
N VAL A 248 -13.54 -0.25 -26.65
CA VAL A 248 -12.29 0.20 -26.02
C VAL A 248 -11.34 -0.98 -25.84
N ARG A 249 -10.07 -0.78 -26.22
CA ARG A 249 -8.98 -1.73 -25.94
C ARG A 249 -8.10 -1.18 -24.83
N PHE A 250 -7.91 -1.99 -23.79
CA PHE A 250 -7.11 -1.62 -22.62
C PHE A 250 -5.66 -2.03 -22.77
N LYS A 251 -4.79 -1.21 -22.18
CA LYS A 251 -3.35 -1.49 -22.15
C LYS A 251 -3.10 -2.84 -21.45
N GLN A 252 -2.39 -3.71 -22.14
CA GLN A 252 -1.96 -4.99 -21.57
C GLN A 252 -0.58 -4.82 -20.93
N PHE A 253 -0.43 -5.38 -19.74
CA PHE A 253 0.86 -5.46 -19.08
C PHE A 253 1.67 -6.64 -19.64
N PRO A 254 2.83 -6.41 -20.27
CA PRO A 254 3.66 -7.50 -20.74
C PRO A 254 4.41 -8.12 -19.55
N VAL A 255 4.10 -9.38 -19.25
CA VAL A 255 4.87 -10.19 -18.29
C VAL A 255 5.70 -11.21 -19.07
N ASN A 256 6.99 -11.33 -18.74
CA ASN A 256 7.85 -12.38 -19.31
C ASN A 256 7.34 -13.78 -18.90
N ILE A 257 7.40 -14.74 -19.83
CA ILE A 257 7.03 -16.15 -19.64
C ILE A 257 7.65 -16.74 -18.36
N GLU A 258 8.92 -16.46 -18.06
CA GLU A 258 9.58 -16.99 -16.83
C GLU A 258 8.86 -16.54 -15.55
N LEU A 259 8.45 -15.26 -15.49
CA LEU A 259 7.71 -14.72 -14.34
C LEU A 259 6.28 -15.28 -14.30
N MET A 260 5.65 -15.47 -15.47
CA MET A 260 4.33 -16.08 -15.58
C MET A 260 4.31 -17.50 -15.00
N GLU A 261 5.30 -18.33 -15.34
CA GLU A 261 5.41 -19.70 -14.82
C GLU A 261 5.54 -19.73 -13.29
N LYS A 262 6.36 -18.82 -12.73
CA LYS A 262 6.49 -18.66 -11.28
C LYS A 262 5.15 -18.24 -10.63
N LEU A 263 4.45 -17.26 -11.21
CA LEU A 263 3.14 -16.83 -10.70
C LEU A 263 2.09 -17.95 -10.74
N TYR A 264 2.01 -18.71 -11.84
CA TYR A 264 1.15 -19.90 -11.94
C TYR A 264 1.45 -20.90 -10.83
N SER A 265 2.73 -21.19 -10.61
CA SER A 265 3.18 -22.14 -9.59
C SER A 265 2.83 -21.66 -8.18
N ALA A 266 3.03 -20.37 -7.87
CA ALA A 266 2.66 -19.77 -6.58
C ALA A 266 1.14 -19.84 -6.33
N VAL A 267 0.33 -19.46 -7.32
CA VAL A 267 -1.14 -19.49 -7.20
C VAL A 267 -1.65 -20.91 -7.00
N SER A 268 -1.13 -21.87 -7.76
CA SER A 268 -1.47 -23.28 -7.61
C SER A 268 -1.12 -23.77 -6.19
N LEU A 269 0.05 -23.42 -5.68
CA LEU A 269 0.47 -23.83 -4.34
C LEU A 269 -0.46 -23.24 -3.27
N ILE A 270 -0.75 -21.94 -3.34
CA ILE A 270 -1.62 -21.26 -2.37
C ILE A 270 -3.04 -21.87 -2.39
N ASN A 271 -3.61 -22.08 -3.58
CA ASN A 271 -4.95 -22.65 -3.71
C ASN A 271 -5.04 -24.06 -3.12
N ASN A 272 -4.02 -24.89 -3.34
CA ASN A 272 -4.00 -26.27 -2.84
C ASN A 272 -3.70 -26.34 -1.35
N TYR A 273 -2.88 -25.43 -0.81
CA TYR A 273 -2.50 -25.42 0.61
C TYR A 273 -3.70 -25.37 1.53
N ALA A 274 -4.76 -24.70 1.10
CA ALA A 274 -5.93 -24.48 1.93
C ALA A 274 -6.85 -25.72 2.04
N ASP A 275 -6.44 -26.86 1.46
CA ASP A 275 -7.02 -28.19 1.64
C ASP A 275 -6.08 -29.14 2.43
N PHE A 276 -4.95 -28.64 2.94
CA PHE A 276 -3.96 -29.48 3.63
C PHE A 276 -4.42 -29.79 5.07
N PRO A 277 -4.14 -31.00 5.61
CA PRO A 277 -4.51 -31.37 6.98
C PRO A 277 -3.91 -30.48 8.07
N ASP A 278 -2.74 -29.88 7.80
CA ASP A 278 -2.00 -29.00 8.71
C ASP A 278 -2.15 -27.51 8.33
N PHE A 279 -3.27 -27.15 7.71
CA PHE A 279 -3.57 -25.79 7.29
C PHE A 279 -3.38 -24.77 8.42
N LYS A 280 -2.59 -23.73 8.13
CA LYS A 280 -2.40 -22.58 9.01
C LYS A 280 -2.92 -21.33 8.31
N GLU A 281 -4.00 -20.77 8.85
CA GLU A 281 -4.66 -19.59 8.27
C GLU A 281 -3.72 -18.39 8.14
N TYR A 282 -2.87 -18.14 9.15
CA TYR A 282 -1.88 -17.05 9.09
C TYR A 282 -0.87 -17.24 7.95
N ALA A 283 -0.42 -18.47 7.70
CA ALA A 283 0.55 -18.78 6.65
C ALA A 283 -0.07 -18.58 5.27
N TYR A 284 -1.30 -19.05 5.10
CA TYR A 284 -2.11 -18.85 3.91
C TYR A 284 -2.34 -17.37 3.60
N ASN A 285 -2.75 -16.57 4.61
CA ASN A 285 -2.98 -15.14 4.45
C ASN A 285 -1.70 -14.37 4.11
N ASN A 286 -0.57 -14.71 4.75
CA ASN A 286 0.73 -14.12 4.43
C ASN A 286 1.18 -14.49 3.00
N ALA A 287 1.00 -15.74 2.58
CA ALA A 287 1.35 -16.18 1.23
C ALA A 287 0.51 -15.49 0.15
N LYS A 288 -0.80 -15.28 0.39
CA LYS A 288 -1.66 -14.46 -0.49
C LYS A 288 -1.16 -13.02 -0.58
N SER A 289 -0.79 -12.41 0.54
CA SER A 289 -0.24 -11.04 0.56
C SER A 289 1.04 -10.93 -0.25
N GLU A 290 1.93 -11.93 -0.18
CA GLU A 290 3.13 -11.97 -1.04
C GLU A 290 2.77 -12.15 -2.51
N LEU A 291 1.81 -13.01 -2.85
CA LEU A 291 1.34 -13.16 -4.22
C LEU A 291 0.77 -11.85 -4.79
N ILE A 292 -0.07 -11.14 -4.03
CA ILE A 292 -0.61 -9.83 -4.45
C ILE A 292 0.54 -8.86 -4.74
N TYR A 293 1.60 -8.89 -3.94
CA TYR A 293 2.77 -8.05 -4.17
C TYR A 293 3.63 -8.48 -5.35
N LEU A 294 3.80 -9.78 -5.59
CA LEU A 294 4.41 -10.30 -6.82
C LEU A 294 3.69 -9.76 -8.06
N CYS A 295 2.38 -9.52 -7.95
CA CYS A 295 1.58 -8.92 -9.01
C CYS A 295 1.62 -7.38 -9.03
N SER A 296 2.38 -6.69 -8.18
CA SER A 296 2.47 -5.23 -8.22
C SER A 296 3.21 -4.73 -9.46
N LEU A 297 2.77 -3.59 -10.00
CA LEU A 297 3.28 -3.06 -11.26
C LEU A 297 4.79 -2.80 -11.22
N ASP A 298 5.27 -2.10 -10.19
CA ASP A 298 6.67 -1.73 -10.08
C ASP A 298 7.57 -2.96 -9.97
N LEU A 299 7.15 -3.96 -9.18
CA LEU A 299 7.92 -5.19 -9.04
C LEU A 299 7.95 -5.98 -10.35
N LEU A 300 6.80 -6.16 -11.02
CA LEU A 300 6.75 -6.86 -12.30
C LEU A 300 7.56 -6.15 -13.39
N ARG A 301 7.50 -4.81 -13.47
CA ARG A 301 8.31 -4.02 -14.43
C ARG A 301 9.79 -4.17 -14.15
N ASN A 302 10.20 -4.01 -12.89
CA ASN A 302 11.60 -4.09 -12.50
C ASN A 302 12.15 -5.50 -12.67
N ALA A 303 11.36 -6.54 -12.37
CA ALA A 303 11.74 -7.93 -12.59
C ALA A 303 11.85 -8.28 -14.08
N SER A 304 10.89 -7.82 -14.90
CA SER A 304 10.90 -8.08 -16.36
C SER A 304 12.07 -7.40 -17.07
N ALA A 305 12.48 -6.23 -16.60
CA ALA A 305 13.58 -5.47 -17.17
C ALA A 305 14.94 -5.72 -16.48
N ASP A 306 14.97 -6.58 -15.45
CA ASP A 306 16.08 -6.77 -14.51
C ASP A 306 16.72 -5.46 -14.00
N LYS A 307 15.87 -4.46 -13.73
CA LYS A 307 16.30 -3.15 -13.23
C LYS A 307 16.34 -3.17 -11.71
N ALA A 308 17.36 -2.52 -11.13
CA ALA A 308 17.48 -2.32 -9.69
C ALA A 308 17.41 -3.62 -8.85
N GLY A 309 17.88 -4.75 -9.38
CA GLY A 309 17.79 -6.05 -8.71
C GLY A 309 16.36 -6.60 -8.61
N GLY A 310 15.42 -6.09 -9.41
CA GLY A 310 14.01 -6.46 -9.40
C GLY A 310 13.76 -7.96 -9.57
N LYS A 311 14.55 -8.66 -10.40
CA LYS A 311 14.43 -10.12 -10.54
C LYS A 311 14.81 -10.84 -9.25
N GLY A 312 15.86 -10.37 -8.56
CA GLY A 312 16.26 -10.89 -7.26
C GLY A 312 15.19 -10.70 -6.18
N ILE A 313 14.55 -9.51 -6.16
CA ILE A 313 13.43 -9.21 -5.25
C ILE A 313 12.24 -10.14 -5.54
N PHE A 314 11.85 -10.25 -6.81
CA PHE A 314 10.76 -11.12 -7.24
C PHE A 314 11.01 -12.58 -6.84
N ASP A 315 12.22 -13.11 -7.12
CA ASP A 315 12.57 -14.48 -6.80
C ASP A 315 12.62 -14.75 -5.29
N ALA A 316 13.02 -13.75 -4.49
CA ALA A 316 13.02 -13.85 -3.04
C ALA A 316 11.58 -13.94 -2.49
N ILE A 317 10.69 -13.06 -2.95
CA ILE A 317 9.27 -13.08 -2.56
C ILE A 317 8.59 -14.38 -3.02
N PHE A 318 8.89 -14.83 -4.24
CA PHE A 318 8.41 -16.11 -4.75
C PHE A 318 8.86 -17.28 -3.87
N ARG A 319 10.13 -17.32 -3.44
CA ARG A 319 10.64 -18.30 -2.45
C ARG A 319 9.90 -18.19 -1.11
N ASN A 320 9.57 -16.98 -0.66
CA ASN A 320 8.88 -16.77 0.61
C ASN A 320 7.50 -17.43 0.63
N ILE A 321 6.77 -17.46 -0.50
CA ILE A 321 5.50 -18.18 -0.58
C ILE A 321 5.68 -19.67 -0.27
N TYR A 322 6.68 -20.33 -0.86
CA TYR A 322 6.97 -21.74 -0.58
C TYR A 322 7.36 -21.96 0.87
N HIS A 323 8.20 -21.09 1.41
CA HIS A 323 8.63 -21.18 2.79
C HIS A 323 7.47 -21.01 3.77
N LEU A 324 6.64 -19.98 3.60
CA LEU A 324 5.46 -19.73 4.45
C LEU A 324 4.52 -20.94 4.48
N LEU A 325 4.39 -21.65 3.37
CA LEU A 325 3.50 -22.80 3.23
C LEU A 325 4.18 -24.14 3.57
N GLY A 326 5.42 -24.12 4.09
CA GLY A 326 6.17 -25.33 4.42
C GLY A 326 6.49 -26.23 3.22
N ALA A 327 6.42 -25.70 2.00
CA ALA A 327 6.58 -26.45 0.76
C ALA A 327 8.03 -26.45 0.27
N ALA A 328 8.44 -27.55 -0.36
CA ALA A 328 9.74 -27.63 -1.02
C ALA A 328 9.79 -26.67 -2.21
N TYR A 329 10.82 -25.83 -2.25
CA TYR A 329 11.03 -24.91 -3.37
C TYR A 329 11.45 -25.68 -4.63
N PRO A 330 10.85 -25.44 -5.80
CA PRO A 330 11.28 -26.06 -7.04
C PRO A 330 12.67 -25.52 -7.42
N GLU A 331 13.71 -26.29 -7.13
CA GLU A 331 15.07 -25.96 -7.57
C GLU A 331 15.11 -25.97 -9.11
N ASN A 332 15.41 -24.82 -9.70
CA ASN A 332 15.78 -24.77 -11.11
C ASN A 332 17.00 -25.66 -11.30
N LYS A 333 16.86 -26.75 -12.07
CA LYS A 333 18.01 -27.56 -12.49
C LYS A 333 18.97 -26.69 -13.31
N LYS A 334 19.99 -26.13 -12.65
CA LYS A 334 21.39 -26.17 -13.06
C LYS A 334 22.35 -25.61 -12.00
N SER A 335 23.42 -26.39 -11.83
CA SER A 335 24.70 -26.13 -11.15
C SER A 335 24.76 -26.35 -9.64
N ASP A 336 25.14 -27.58 -9.29
CA ASP A 336 25.74 -27.97 -8.01
C ASP A 336 26.77 -26.97 -7.48
N ASN A 337 26.69 -26.69 -6.17
CA ASN A 337 27.73 -27.02 -5.20
C ASN A 337 27.37 -26.45 -3.82
N SER A 338 26.91 -27.30 -2.91
CA SER A 338 27.55 -27.52 -1.60
C SER A 338 26.66 -28.36 -0.67
N LEU A 339 27.32 -29.34 -0.07
CA LEU A 339 26.81 -30.36 0.82
C LEU A 339 26.29 -29.84 2.17
N HIS A 340 25.52 -30.73 2.82
CA HIS A 340 25.32 -30.92 4.27
C HIS A 340 24.21 -30.10 4.95
N ALA A 341 23.41 -30.63 5.89
CA ALA A 341 23.27 -31.98 6.43
C ALA A 341 21.89 -32.09 7.10
N ALA A 342 21.44 -33.34 7.26
CA ALA A 342 20.25 -33.73 8.02
C ALA A 342 20.34 -33.29 9.50
N VAL A 343 19.22 -32.86 10.06
CA VAL A 343 19.10 -32.61 11.51
C VAL A 343 18.22 -33.70 12.11
N GLN A 344 18.86 -34.59 12.86
CA GLN A 344 18.20 -35.44 13.86
C GLN A 344 17.82 -34.59 15.07
N ALA A 345 16.63 -34.86 15.60
CA ALA A 345 16.12 -34.25 16.82
C ALA A 345 16.75 -34.90 18.06
N GLU A 346 17.54 -34.15 18.84
CA GLU A 346 17.84 -34.47 20.24
C GLU A 346 17.13 -33.46 21.16
N LYS A 347 16.33 -33.98 22.10
CA LYS A 347 15.86 -33.25 23.29
C LYS A 347 17.04 -33.08 24.25
N ARG A 348 17.39 -31.86 24.68
CA ARG A 348 18.15 -31.61 25.92
C ARG A 348 17.78 -30.26 26.57
N ASP A 349 17.80 -30.29 27.90
CA ASP A 349 17.44 -29.25 28.85
C ASP A 349 18.30 -27.98 28.76
N ILE A 350 17.67 -26.82 28.98
CA ILE A 350 18.32 -25.50 28.93
C ILE A 350 18.59 -25.02 30.35
N SER A 351 19.87 -25.01 30.75
CA SER A 351 20.35 -24.21 31.89
C SER A 351 20.72 -22.80 31.40
N VAL A 352 20.12 -21.77 32.01
CA VAL A 352 20.30 -20.35 31.68
C VAL A 352 21.55 -19.79 32.38
N SER A 353 22.48 -19.21 31.63
CA SER A 353 23.57 -18.38 32.16
C SER A 353 23.19 -16.88 32.11
N ASP A 354 23.70 -16.10 33.04
CA ASP A 354 23.30 -14.70 33.28
C ASP A 354 23.46 -13.75 32.08
N GLY A 355 22.46 -12.89 31.88
CA GLY A 355 22.45 -11.79 30.89
C GLY A 355 21.74 -12.05 29.56
N GLN A 356 21.20 -13.24 29.31
CA GLN A 356 20.53 -13.57 28.04
C GLN A 356 19.02 -13.39 28.11
N SER A 357 18.45 -12.67 27.15
CA SER A 357 16.99 -12.61 26.94
C SER A 357 16.48 -13.97 26.47
N VAL A 358 15.38 -14.44 27.05
CA VAL A 358 14.74 -15.71 26.70
C VAL A 358 13.63 -15.44 25.69
N ILE A 359 13.53 -16.26 24.66
CA ILE A 359 12.48 -16.11 23.65
C ILE A 359 11.64 -17.37 23.66
N ASP A 360 10.33 -17.17 23.76
CA ASP A 360 9.34 -18.23 23.67
C ASP A 360 8.43 -17.98 22.47
N ARG A 361 8.04 -19.09 21.83
CA ARG A 361 6.98 -19.06 20.83
C ARG A 361 5.63 -18.97 21.54
N ILE A 362 4.78 -18.07 21.10
CA ILE A 362 3.40 -17.94 21.57
C ILE A 362 2.45 -18.12 20.39
N LEU A 363 1.15 -18.24 20.68
CA LEU A 363 0.13 -18.25 19.64
C LEU A 363 0.28 -16.98 18.78
N ASP A 364 0.42 -17.18 17.47
CA ASP A 364 0.55 -16.13 16.45
C ASP A 364 1.77 -15.19 16.58
N GLY A 365 2.81 -15.57 17.34
CA GLY A 365 3.96 -14.69 17.54
C GLY A 365 5.06 -15.20 18.46
N ILE A 366 5.80 -14.25 19.03
CA ILE A 366 6.86 -14.50 20.01
C ILE A 366 6.73 -13.62 21.25
N ALA A 367 7.28 -14.12 22.36
CA ALA A 367 7.49 -13.40 23.60
C ALA A 367 9.00 -13.34 23.87
N ILE A 368 9.55 -12.16 24.08
CA ILE A 368 10.96 -11.93 24.41
C ILE A 368 11.06 -11.41 25.84
N TYR A 369 11.56 -12.23 26.76
CA TYR A 369 11.76 -11.89 28.15
C TYR A 369 13.17 -11.34 28.38
N ASN A 370 13.25 -10.25 29.13
CA ASN A 370 14.52 -9.60 29.48
C ASN A 370 14.58 -9.31 30.98
N LYS A 371 15.79 -9.34 31.56
CA LYS A 371 16.00 -9.09 33.00
C LYS A 371 16.05 -7.59 33.34
N GLY A 372 16.23 -6.72 32.34
CA GLY A 372 16.35 -5.26 32.49
C GLY A 372 15.02 -4.53 32.74
N LEU A 373 14.95 -3.25 32.35
CA LEU A 373 13.80 -2.34 32.56
C LEU A 373 12.58 -2.77 31.74
N LEU A 374 12.81 -3.18 30.48
CA LEU A 374 11.80 -3.80 29.64
C LEU A 374 11.81 -5.29 29.92
N LYS A 375 10.79 -5.77 30.64
CA LYS A 375 10.71 -7.17 31.10
C LYS A 375 10.25 -8.12 30.01
N LEU A 376 9.36 -7.66 29.13
CA LEU A 376 8.78 -8.47 28.08
C LEU A 376 8.42 -7.64 26.84
N ILE A 377 8.71 -8.19 25.67
CA ILE A 377 8.17 -7.75 24.38
C ILE A 377 7.35 -8.89 23.80
N LYS A 378 6.10 -8.63 23.41
CA LYS A 378 5.32 -9.58 22.60
C LYS A 378 5.17 -9.04 21.19
N VAL A 379 5.54 -9.84 20.20
CA VAL A 379 5.35 -9.52 18.78
C VAL A 379 4.39 -10.55 18.20
N VAL A 380 3.20 -10.11 17.81
CA VAL A 380 2.09 -10.99 17.41
C VAL A 380 1.51 -10.52 16.09
N SER A 381 1.14 -11.45 15.21
CA SER A 381 0.35 -11.14 14.01
C SER A 381 -1.13 -11.11 14.38
N GLU A 382 -1.80 -9.98 14.16
CA GLU A 382 -3.22 -9.79 14.48
C GLU A 382 -3.87 -8.89 13.41
N ASN A 383 -4.98 -9.30 12.81
CA ASN A 383 -5.81 -8.48 11.90
C ASN A 383 -5.02 -7.72 10.80
N ASN A 384 -4.25 -8.44 9.98
CA ASN A 384 -3.38 -7.87 8.94
C ASN A 384 -2.36 -6.83 9.45
N SER A 385 -2.01 -6.91 10.73
CA SER A 385 -1.03 -6.05 11.39
C SER A 385 -0.09 -6.88 12.25
N ILE A 386 1.06 -6.30 12.56
CA ILE A 386 2.00 -6.80 13.55
C ILE A 386 1.87 -5.94 14.79
N LYS A 387 1.42 -6.55 15.88
CA LYS A 387 1.27 -5.90 17.17
C LYS A 387 2.50 -6.14 18.03
N ILE A 388 3.12 -5.05 18.47
CA ILE A 388 4.23 -5.06 19.40
C ILE A 388 3.73 -4.52 20.74
N ASN A 389 3.70 -5.37 21.76
CA ASN A 389 3.35 -4.97 23.13
C ASN A 389 4.60 -4.94 24.00
N LEU A 390 4.79 -3.83 24.73
CA LEU A 390 5.91 -3.63 25.64
C LEU A 390 5.44 -3.73 27.10
N TYR A 391 6.19 -4.47 27.92
CA TYR A 391 5.88 -4.65 29.34
C TYR A 391 7.09 -4.28 30.20
N PHE A 392 6.89 -3.29 31.07
CA PHE A 392 7.91 -2.75 31.97
C PHE A 392 7.77 -3.32 33.40
N GLU A 393 8.85 -3.23 34.18
CA GLU A 393 8.90 -3.66 35.59
C GLU A 393 7.77 -3.07 36.43
N ASP A 394 7.62 -1.75 36.39
CA ASP A 394 6.57 -1.01 37.13
C ASP A 394 5.24 -0.92 36.38
N LYS A 395 5.06 -1.74 35.33
CA LYS A 395 3.88 -1.78 34.45
C LYS A 395 3.52 -0.45 33.79
N LYS A 396 4.45 0.52 33.75
CA LYS A 396 4.27 1.85 33.14
C LYS A 396 5.55 2.32 32.46
N TRP A 397 5.39 3.19 31.46
CA TRP A 397 6.51 3.89 30.83
C TRP A 397 7.16 4.86 31.84
N SER A 398 8.44 4.67 32.15
CA SER A 398 9.18 5.57 33.05
C SER A 398 9.45 6.93 32.39
N GLU A 399 9.33 8.02 33.14
CA GLU A 399 9.64 9.37 32.63
C GLU A 399 11.11 9.55 32.25
N SER A 400 12.00 8.73 32.80
CA SER A 400 13.42 8.74 32.43
C SER A 400 13.68 8.13 31.04
N ILE A 401 12.75 7.34 30.49
CA ILE A 401 12.91 6.71 29.17
C ILE A 401 12.50 7.72 28.09
N ALA A 402 13.47 8.15 27.31
CA ALA A 402 13.25 9.04 26.17
C ALA A 402 12.58 8.30 25.00
N PHE A 403 13.13 7.14 24.64
CA PHE A 403 12.58 6.27 23.59
C PHE A 403 13.16 4.85 23.65
N ILE A 404 12.54 3.94 22.91
CA ILE A 404 13.02 2.57 22.68
C ILE A 404 13.20 2.38 21.18
N ASP A 405 14.38 1.95 20.76
CA ASP A 405 14.60 1.52 19.38
C ASP A 405 14.47 0.00 19.31
N PHE A 406 13.48 -0.48 18.57
CA PHE A 406 13.22 -1.90 18.34
C PHE A 406 13.63 -2.27 16.92
N TYR A 407 14.71 -3.04 16.79
CA TYR A 407 15.31 -3.45 15.52
C TYR A 407 14.79 -4.82 15.11
N ILE A 408 14.40 -4.91 13.83
CA ILE A 408 13.80 -6.09 13.22
C ILE A 408 14.67 -6.52 12.04
N ASP A 409 15.28 -7.68 12.20
CA ASP A 409 16.03 -8.43 11.20
C ASP A 409 15.06 -9.41 10.53
N LEU A 410 14.44 -8.99 9.43
CA LEU A 410 13.46 -9.81 8.72
C LEU A 410 14.12 -11.03 8.08
N ASN A 411 15.36 -10.84 7.63
CA ASN A 411 16.16 -11.83 6.92
C ASN A 411 16.71 -12.91 7.84
N ASN A 412 17.10 -12.53 9.05
CA ASN A 412 17.83 -13.35 10.00
C ASN A 412 19.01 -14.09 9.34
N VAL A 413 19.69 -13.36 8.44
CA VAL A 413 20.86 -13.82 7.67
C VAL A 413 22.09 -13.07 8.14
N TYR A 414 23.16 -13.81 8.42
CA TYR A 414 24.45 -13.23 8.76
C TYR A 414 24.97 -12.27 7.66
N GLY A 415 25.37 -11.07 8.06
CA GLY A 415 26.03 -10.13 7.16
C GLY A 415 25.08 -9.33 6.25
N VAL A 416 23.80 -9.29 6.60
CA VAL A 416 22.73 -8.60 5.88
C VAL A 416 22.08 -7.56 6.79
N GLY A 417 21.69 -6.42 6.21
CA GLY A 417 21.03 -5.33 6.94
C GLY A 417 22.03 -4.29 7.48
N ALA A 418 21.53 -3.37 8.31
CA ALA A 418 22.34 -2.34 8.95
C ALA A 418 22.84 -2.81 10.32
N THR A 419 24.11 -2.56 10.63
CA THR A 419 24.67 -2.75 11.97
C THR A 419 24.73 -1.46 12.78
N SER A 420 24.59 -0.30 12.12
CA SER A 420 24.49 0.99 12.81
C SER A 420 23.14 1.10 13.54
N LEU A 421 23.16 1.67 14.75
CA LEU A 421 21.93 2.09 15.41
C LEU A 421 21.35 3.33 14.70
N LEU A 422 20.07 3.61 14.94
CA LEU A 422 19.43 4.82 14.44
C LEU A 422 20.14 6.08 14.97
N GLU A 423 20.09 7.14 14.18
CA GLU A 423 20.71 8.42 14.53
C GLU A 423 20.26 8.90 15.92
N GLY A 424 21.22 9.42 16.69
CA GLY A 424 21.02 9.86 18.07
C GLY A 424 21.24 8.78 19.13
N VAL A 425 21.65 7.57 18.75
CA VAL A 425 22.08 6.50 19.66
C VAL A 425 23.51 6.07 19.32
N ASN A 426 24.41 6.18 20.30
CA ASN A 426 25.81 5.79 20.10
C ASN A 426 25.95 4.27 20.30
N GLY A 427 26.23 3.55 19.20
CA GLY A 427 26.53 2.12 19.27
C GLY A 427 26.38 1.41 17.92
N PHE A 428 26.76 0.13 17.90
CA PHE A 428 26.64 -0.75 16.75
C PHE A 428 26.18 -2.14 17.21
N LEU A 429 25.40 -2.82 16.38
CA LEU A 429 25.04 -4.22 16.52
C LEU A 429 26.11 -5.10 15.88
N ALA A 430 26.18 -6.36 16.31
CA ALA A 430 27.03 -7.36 15.68
C ALA A 430 26.53 -7.67 14.25
N ALA A 431 27.43 -8.11 13.36
CA ALA A 431 27.10 -8.45 11.96
C ALA A 431 26.07 -9.59 11.80
N GLU A 432 25.86 -10.38 12.85
CA GLU A 432 24.84 -11.43 12.94
C GLU A 432 23.45 -10.93 13.38
N SER A 433 23.33 -9.63 13.64
CA SER A 433 22.13 -8.94 14.10
C SER A 433 21.91 -7.65 13.31
N GLY A 434 22.21 -7.68 12.01
CA GLY A 434 21.89 -6.57 11.13
C GLY A 434 20.37 -6.46 10.94
N TRP A 435 19.84 -5.25 10.78
CA TRP A 435 18.39 -5.02 10.70
C TRP A 435 17.96 -4.42 9.36
N GLU A 436 16.74 -4.73 8.93
CA GLU A 436 16.09 -4.08 7.77
C GLU A 436 15.07 -3.04 8.20
N TYR A 437 14.44 -3.23 9.35
CA TYR A 437 13.47 -2.30 9.90
C TYR A 437 13.83 -1.95 11.33
N ALA A 438 13.52 -0.71 11.71
CA ALA A 438 13.65 -0.26 13.08
C ALA A 438 12.42 0.56 13.46
N LEU A 439 11.89 0.35 14.65
CA LEU A 439 10.77 1.09 15.20
C LEU A 439 11.27 1.90 16.39
N ARG A 440 11.31 3.23 16.26
CA ARG A 440 11.60 4.12 17.39
C ARG A 440 10.29 4.45 18.09
N ILE A 441 10.14 3.95 19.31
CA ILE A 441 8.92 4.06 20.12
C ILE A 441 9.14 5.14 21.17
N TYR A 442 8.28 6.14 21.18
CA TYR A 442 8.13 7.13 22.24
C TYR A 442 6.88 6.81 23.07
N LYS A 443 6.66 7.58 24.14
CA LYS A 443 5.50 7.40 25.03
C LYS A 443 4.14 7.40 24.31
N ASN A 444 3.95 8.22 23.27
CA ASN A 444 2.67 8.43 22.59
C ASN A 444 2.71 8.25 21.06
N LYS A 445 3.88 7.99 20.49
CA LYS A 445 4.05 7.81 19.04
C LYS A 445 5.20 6.87 18.75
N ALA A 446 5.18 6.23 17.59
CA ALA A 446 6.30 5.44 17.10
C ALA A 446 6.61 5.83 15.66
N VAL A 447 7.87 5.73 15.27
CA VAL A 447 8.33 6.02 13.91
C VAL A 447 8.97 4.76 13.36
N LEU A 448 8.43 4.26 12.25
CA LEU A 448 8.96 3.09 11.56
C LEU A 448 9.97 3.53 10.51
N TYR A 449 11.14 2.90 10.55
CA TYR A 449 12.24 3.10 9.61
C TYR A 449 12.51 1.84 8.81
N LYS A 450 13.03 2.04 7.60
CA LYS A 450 13.53 0.97 6.74
C LYS A 450 14.95 1.31 6.27
N TYR A 451 15.82 0.33 6.36
CA TYR A 451 17.15 0.36 5.79
C TYR A 451 17.12 -0.14 4.33
N SER A 452 17.78 0.60 3.45
CA SER A 452 17.99 0.24 2.04
C SER A 452 19.42 0.59 1.60
N SER A 453 19.73 0.35 0.32
CA SER A 453 21.04 0.72 -0.26
C SER A 453 21.33 2.22 -0.18
N ASP A 454 20.28 3.03 -0.12
CA ASP A 454 20.35 4.49 -0.12
C ASP A 454 20.42 5.06 1.32
N GLY A 455 20.39 4.19 2.33
CA GLY A 455 20.43 4.54 3.74
C GLY A 455 19.14 4.23 4.48
N VAL A 456 18.97 4.85 5.65
CA VAL A 456 17.77 4.70 6.48
C VAL A 456 16.74 5.74 6.09
N SER A 457 15.49 5.31 5.87
CA SER A 457 14.37 6.17 5.52
C SER A 457 13.18 5.94 6.44
N ILE A 458 12.37 6.98 6.65
CA ILE A 458 11.11 6.87 7.41
C ILE A 458 10.05 6.23 6.51
N VAL A 459 9.37 5.22 7.04
CA VAL A 459 8.28 4.50 6.37
C VAL A 459 6.92 5.06 6.79
N SER A 460 6.72 5.28 8.10
CA SER A 460 5.45 5.77 8.64
C SER A 460 5.61 6.26 10.08
N ASP A 461 4.82 7.25 10.46
CA ASP A 461 4.47 7.51 11.85
C ASP A 461 3.31 6.57 12.26
N LEU A 462 3.34 6.10 13.51
CA LEU A 462 2.38 5.16 14.09
C LEU A 462 1.98 5.65 15.48
N LEU A 463 0.75 5.33 15.90
CA LEU A 463 0.27 5.62 17.26
C LEU A 463 0.75 4.56 18.25
N VAL A 464 1.04 4.99 19.47
CA VAL A 464 1.33 4.11 20.61
C VAL A 464 0.14 4.19 21.57
N ASN A 465 -0.53 3.07 21.78
CA ASN A 465 -1.66 2.95 22.70
C ASN A 465 -1.26 1.99 23.81
N ASP A 466 -1.20 2.45 25.06
CA ASP A 466 -0.87 1.62 26.23
C ASP A 466 0.42 0.78 26.06
N ALA A 467 1.48 1.41 25.55
CA ALA A 467 2.76 0.75 25.22
C ALA A 467 2.65 -0.39 24.18
N SER A 468 1.58 -0.38 23.38
CA SER A 468 1.39 -1.21 22.20
C SER A 468 1.50 -0.38 20.92
N VAL A 469 2.14 -0.96 19.91
CA VAL A 469 2.21 -0.40 18.55
C VAL A 469 1.62 -1.40 17.58
N LEU A 470 0.72 -0.95 16.71
CA LEU A 470 0.20 -1.73 15.60
C LEU A 470 0.88 -1.27 14.31
N ILE A 471 1.60 -2.19 13.66
CA ILE A 471 2.25 -1.96 12.38
C ILE A 471 1.44 -2.67 11.31
N PRO A 472 0.75 -1.95 10.41
CA PRO A 472 0.07 -2.58 9.27
C PRO A 472 1.03 -3.44 8.43
N GLN A 473 0.61 -4.64 8.02
CA GLN A 473 1.43 -5.57 7.24
C GLN A 473 1.86 -4.99 5.87
N LYS A 474 1.23 -3.91 5.39
CA LYS A 474 1.72 -3.20 4.20
C LYS A 474 3.13 -2.62 4.39
N TYR A 475 3.57 -2.37 5.62
CA TYR A 475 4.88 -1.80 5.94
C TYR A 475 5.94 -2.85 6.24
N ILE A 476 5.58 -3.87 7.03
CA ILE A 476 6.45 -5.00 7.41
C ILE A 476 5.71 -6.30 7.15
N ARG A 477 6.32 -7.19 6.38
CA ARG A 477 5.73 -8.48 5.97
C ARG A 477 6.57 -9.65 6.45
N GLY A 478 5.93 -10.82 6.48
CA GLY A 478 6.51 -12.08 6.94
C GLY A 478 5.93 -12.53 8.28
N ASN A 479 6.52 -13.58 8.85
CA ASN A 479 6.11 -14.15 10.13
C ASN A 479 7.04 -13.67 11.25
N PRO A 480 6.54 -12.96 12.27
CA PRO A 480 7.32 -12.56 13.45
C PRO A 480 8.11 -13.68 14.11
N VAL A 481 7.59 -14.91 14.11
CA VAL A 481 8.29 -16.07 14.68
C VAL A 481 9.65 -16.33 14.01
N ASN A 482 9.80 -15.89 12.77
CA ASN A 482 10.97 -16.14 11.95
C ASN A 482 11.90 -14.93 11.83
N TRP A 483 11.63 -13.81 12.51
CA TRP A 483 12.52 -12.64 12.47
C TRP A 483 13.54 -12.65 13.61
N GLY A 484 14.61 -11.87 13.42
CA GLY A 484 15.55 -11.51 14.45
C GLY A 484 15.15 -10.19 15.13
N TYR A 485 15.43 -10.08 16.43
CA TYR A 485 15.03 -8.94 17.23
C TYR A 485 16.13 -8.42 18.14
N GLN A 486 16.28 -7.10 18.18
CA GLN A 486 17.08 -6.40 19.17
C GLN A 486 16.31 -5.18 19.67
N ALA A 487 16.54 -4.77 20.90
CA ALA A 487 15.94 -3.54 21.43
C ALA A 487 16.97 -2.75 22.23
N VAL A 488 16.97 -1.44 22.08
CA VAL A 488 17.79 -0.51 22.86
C VAL A 488 16.85 0.44 23.58
N ILE A 489 16.94 0.52 24.90
CA ILE A 489 16.22 1.53 25.68
C ILE A 489 17.16 2.71 25.91
N VAL A 490 16.70 3.90 25.56
CA VAL A 490 17.45 5.13 25.73
C VAL A 490 16.77 5.98 26.78
N SER A 491 17.51 6.28 27.84
CA SER A 491 17.09 7.21 28.88
C SER A 491 17.75 8.57 28.68
N GLU A 492 17.09 9.61 29.16
CA GLU A 492 17.65 10.95 29.21
C GLU A 492 17.97 11.31 30.66
N VAL A 493 19.25 11.55 30.93
CA VAL A 493 19.77 11.94 32.24
C VAL A 493 20.60 13.20 32.05
N ASP A 494 20.24 14.27 32.74
CA ASP A 494 20.89 15.59 32.65
C ASP A 494 21.02 16.12 31.21
N GLY A 495 19.96 15.94 30.40
CA GLY A 495 19.92 16.35 28.99
C GLY A 495 20.79 15.51 28.05
N LYS A 496 21.37 14.41 28.54
CA LYS A 496 22.16 13.46 27.75
C LYS A 496 21.42 12.14 27.57
N LYS A 497 21.39 11.67 26.32
CA LYS A 497 20.83 10.37 25.95
C LYS A 497 21.85 9.27 26.21
N ILE A 498 21.47 8.29 27.04
CA ILE A 498 22.29 7.14 27.39
C ILE A 498 21.50 5.85 27.18
N ILE A 499 22.19 4.78 26.76
CA ILE A 499 21.59 3.45 26.68
C ILE A 499 21.41 2.94 28.10
N ALA A 500 20.17 2.73 28.53
CA ALA A 500 19.81 2.29 29.88
C ALA A 500 19.57 0.78 29.96
N ASP A 501 19.19 0.16 28.85
CA ASP A 501 18.96 -1.28 28.75
C ASP A 501 19.16 -1.73 27.31
N PHE A 502 19.54 -2.99 27.14
CA PHE A 502 19.78 -3.59 25.84
C PHE A 502 19.32 -5.03 25.82
N LEU A 503 18.49 -5.33 24.83
CA LEU A 503 18.00 -6.65 24.51
C LEU A 503 18.68 -7.11 23.23
N ASN A 504 19.43 -8.22 23.35
CA ASN A 504 20.04 -8.88 22.21
C ASN A 504 19.61 -10.33 22.13
N GLN A 505 18.96 -10.69 21.03
CA GLN A 505 18.73 -12.07 20.71
C GLN A 505 20.03 -12.74 20.24
N SER A 506 20.60 -13.62 21.07
CA SER A 506 21.79 -14.39 20.72
C SER A 506 21.53 -15.42 19.61
N ALA A 507 22.53 -15.75 18.78
CA ALA A 507 22.41 -16.81 17.77
C ALA A 507 21.93 -18.17 18.32
N LYS A 508 22.19 -18.46 19.61
CA LYS A 508 21.73 -19.68 20.29
C LYS A 508 20.23 -19.62 20.60
N THR A 509 19.73 -18.50 21.12
CA THR A 509 18.28 -18.28 21.35
C THR A 509 17.49 -18.04 20.06
N LYS A 510 18.16 -17.63 18.96
CA LYS A 510 17.58 -17.58 17.60
C LYS A 510 17.14 -18.97 17.12
N LYS A 511 18.01 -19.99 17.20
CA LYS A 511 17.74 -21.33 16.65
C LYS A 511 16.61 -22.09 17.35
N THR A 512 16.34 -21.79 18.62
CA THR A 512 15.38 -22.53 19.46
C THR A 512 13.91 -22.22 19.16
N VAL A 513 13.62 -21.06 18.54
CA VAL A 513 12.26 -20.54 18.37
C VAL A 513 11.82 -20.50 16.91
N LEU A 514 12.78 -20.60 15.97
CA LEU A 514 12.49 -20.65 14.55
C LEU A 514 11.55 -21.82 14.24
N SER A 515 10.40 -21.46 13.70
CA SER A 515 9.43 -22.46 13.24
C SER A 515 9.87 -23.10 11.94
N GLU A 516 10.51 -22.30 11.07
CA GLU A 516 11.01 -22.59 9.73
C GLU A 516 12.20 -21.64 9.41
N ARG A 517 12.83 -21.74 8.23
CA ARG A 517 13.87 -20.79 7.81
C ARG A 517 13.29 -19.37 7.60
N PRO A 518 14.03 -18.31 7.94
CA PRO A 518 13.55 -16.94 7.95
C PRO A 518 13.23 -16.35 6.58
N PHE A 519 12.35 -15.33 6.58
CA PHE A 519 11.84 -14.61 5.40
C PHE A 519 12.96 -13.88 4.67
N GLN A 520 13.13 -14.04 3.35
CA GLN A 520 14.20 -13.38 2.61
C GLN A 520 13.67 -12.15 1.84
N LEU A 521 14.00 -10.95 2.29
CA LEU A 521 14.05 -9.74 1.46
C LEU A 521 15.37 -9.71 0.68
N SER A 522 15.43 -8.89 -0.38
CA SER A 522 16.71 -8.55 -1.02
C SER A 522 17.59 -7.79 -0.04
N ALA A 523 18.48 -8.55 0.58
CA ALA A 523 19.54 -8.14 1.46
C ALA A 523 20.46 -7.10 0.81
N VAL A 524 20.58 -5.91 1.40
CA VAL A 524 21.79 -5.11 1.21
C VAL A 524 22.88 -5.84 2.00
N ARG A 525 23.83 -6.45 1.28
CA ARG A 525 25.02 -7.03 1.93
C ARG A 525 25.77 -5.91 2.64
N LEU A 526 26.24 -6.19 3.85
CA LEU A 526 27.15 -5.28 4.55
C LEU A 526 28.28 -4.90 3.59
N ARG A 527 28.43 -3.60 3.30
CA ARG A 527 29.67 -3.11 2.71
C ARG A 527 30.75 -3.32 3.76
N LYS A 528 31.78 -4.08 3.40
CA LYS A 528 32.97 -4.28 4.23
C LYS A 528 33.64 -2.95 4.56
#